data_AF-A0A528IMX1-F1
#
_entry.id   AF-A0A528IMX1-F1
#
_cell.length_a   1.000
_cell.length_b   1.000
_cell.length_c   1.000
_cell.angle_alpha   90.00
_cell.angle_beta   90.00
_cell.angle_gamma   90.00
#
_symmetry.space_group_name_H-M   'P 1'
#
loop_
_entity.id
_entity.type
_entity.pdbx_description
1 polymer ?
#
loop_
_entity_poly.entity_id
_entity_poly.type
_entity_poly.pdbx_seq_one_letter_code
_entity_poly.pdbx_strand_id
1 'polypeptide(L)' 'FGKTGPTKLDIAVYYALVGDFMLPHILGRPVSLVRCPTGKPQDCFFQRHAFTGMPSSVATFEATNSEGESKSYLS' A
#
# COMPACT_ATOMS: atom_id res chain seq x y z
N PHE A 1 2.96 14.90 7.38
CA PHE A 1 4.30 15.37 7.80
C PHE A 1 4.38 16.85 8.20
N GLY A 2 3.25 17.56 8.34
CA GLY A 2 3.29 19.00 8.65
C GLY A 2 3.84 19.85 7.50
N LYS A 3 4.02 21.16 7.72
CA LYS A 3 4.53 22.10 6.71
C LYS A 3 6.03 21.98 6.43
N THR A 4 6.78 21.40 7.37
CA THR A 4 8.25 21.31 7.32
C THR A 4 8.77 19.90 7.07
N GLY A 5 7.88 18.91 6.94
CA GLY A 5 8.28 17.53 6.68
C GLY A 5 8.22 17.15 5.20
N PRO A 6 8.52 15.88 4.86
CA PRO A 6 8.59 15.42 3.48
C PRO A 6 7.29 15.59 2.72
N THR A 7 7.42 15.98 1.46
CA THR A 7 6.35 16.06 0.48
C THR A 7 5.97 14.68 -0.04
N LYS A 8 4.86 14.61 -0.79
CA LYS A 8 4.46 13.37 -1.48
C LYS A 8 5.51 12.89 -2.48
N LEU A 9 6.23 13.83 -3.12
CA LEU A 9 7.30 13.50 -4.06
C LEU A 9 8.49 12.89 -3.34
N ASP A 10 8.89 13.43 -2.19
CA ASP A 10 10.01 12.90 -1.40
C ASP A 10 9.78 11.45 -1.00
N ILE A 11 8.55 11.10 -0.63
CA ILE A 11 8.17 9.71 -0.29
C ILE A 11 8.27 8.80 -1.53
N ALA A 12 7.81 9.27 -2.70
CA ALA A 12 7.90 8.49 -3.93
C ALA A 12 9.36 8.25 -4.34
N VAL A 13 10.20 9.28 -4.25
CA VAL A 13 11.64 9.18 -4.51
C VAL A 13 12.31 8.25 -3.50
N TYR A 14 11.95 8.35 -2.23
CA TYR A 14 12.47 7.44 -1.20
C TYR A 14 12.18 5.97 -1.53
N TYR A 15 10.92 5.62 -1.84
CA TYR A 15 10.58 4.25 -2.23
C TYR A 15 11.29 3.78 -3.50
N ALA A 16 11.52 4.67 -4.47
CA ALA A 16 12.31 4.33 -5.66
C ALA A 16 13.78 4.04 -5.32
N LEU A 17 14.37 4.77 -4.36
CA LEU A 17 15.75 4.58 -3.93
C LEU A 17 15.96 3.32 -3.08
N VAL A 18 15.00 2.99 -2.19
CA VAL A 18 15.12 1.83 -1.29
C VAL A 18 14.42 0.57 -1.81
N GLY A 19 13.75 0.66 -2.96
CA GLY A 19 12.91 -0.40 -3.50
C GLY A 19 13.62 -1.75 -3.60
N ASP A 20 14.83 -1.77 -4.16
CA ASP A 20 15.61 -3.00 -4.36
C ASP A 20 16.00 -3.68 -3.04
N PHE A 21 16.15 -2.91 -1.96
CA PHE A 21 16.43 -3.43 -0.62
C PHE A 21 15.14 -3.89 0.09
N MET A 22 14.02 -3.21 -0.17
CA MET A 22 12.73 -3.48 0.46
C MET A 22 12.03 -4.69 -0.15
N LEU A 23 12.07 -4.84 -1.49
CA LEU A 23 11.32 -5.84 -2.23
C LEU A 23 11.57 -7.29 -1.77
N PRO A 24 12.81 -7.75 -1.51
CA PRO A 24 13.06 -9.12 -1.04
C PRO A 24 12.31 -9.49 0.25
N HIS A 25 11.92 -8.50 1.06
CA HIS A 25 11.24 -8.72 2.32
C HIS A 25 9.71 -8.75 2.20
N ILE A 26 9.15 -8.19 1.12
CA ILE A 26 7.69 -8.03 0.96
C ILE A 26 7.13 -8.73 -0.27
N LEU A 27 7.97 -9.07 -1.25
CA LEU A 27 7.52 -9.65 -2.51
C LEU A 27 6.84 -11.01 -2.28
N GLY A 28 5.64 -11.17 -2.85
CA GLY A 28 4.83 -12.38 -2.68
C GLY A 28 4.12 -12.48 -1.33
N ARG A 29 4.04 -11.38 -0.56
CA ARG A 29 3.32 -11.34 0.71
C ARG A 29 2.10 -10.42 0.58
N PRO A 30 0.93 -10.81 1.10
CA PRO A 30 -0.19 -9.89 1.17
C PRO A 30 0.16 -8.63 1.97
N VAL A 31 -0.03 -7.46 1.38
CA VAL A 31 0.27 -6.16 1.98
C VAL A 31 -0.99 -5.36 2.27
N SER A 32 -0.97 -4.63 3.39
CA SER A 32 -1.99 -3.64 3.72
C SER A 32 -1.40 -2.25 3.60
N LEU A 33 -1.98 -1.41 2.76
CA LEU A 33 -1.53 -0.04 2.57
C LEU A 33 -2.19 0.88 3.60
N VAL A 34 -1.39 1.66 4.32
CA VAL A 34 -1.90 2.82 5.08
C VAL A 34 -1.84 4.03 4.16
N ARG A 35 -3.00 4.60 3.83
CA ARG A 35 -3.09 5.75 2.92
C ARG A 35 -3.63 6.95 3.66
N CYS A 36 -2.94 8.08 3.52
CA CYS A 36 -3.34 9.37 4.10
C CYS A 36 -3.43 10.42 2.97
N PRO A 37 -4.54 10.48 2.20
CA PRO A 37 -4.61 11.29 0.98
C PRO A 37 -4.39 12.78 1.20
N THR A 38 -4.84 13.31 2.34
CA THR A 38 -4.70 14.72 2.74
C THR A 38 -3.43 14.99 3.55
N GLY A 39 -2.66 13.93 3.88
CA GLY A 39 -1.51 14.00 4.77
C GLY A 39 -1.85 14.21 6.26
N LYS A 40 -3.14 14.22 6.63
CA LYS A 40 -3.60 14.35 8.02
C LYS A 40 -3.85 12.96 8.64
N PRO A 41 -3.41 12.70 9.89
CA PRO A 41 -3.57 11.39 10.54
C PRO A 41 -5.01 10.88 10.60
N GLN A 42 -5.98 11.77 10.81
CA GLN A 42 -7.39 11.42 10.91
C GLN A 42 -8.02 10.95 9.59
N ASP A 43 -7.41 11.30 8.46
CA ASP A 43 -7.88 10.90 7.13
C ASP A 43 -7.14 9.66 6.62
N CYS A 44 -6.33 9.03 7.49
CA CYS A 44 -5.61 7.82 7.16
C CYS A 44 -6.52 6.59 7.29
N PHE A 45 -6.43 5.67 6.33
CA PHE A 45 -7.19 4.43 6.35
C PHE A 45 -6.37 3.26 5.81
N PHE A 46 -6.78 2.04 6.17
CA PHE A 46 -6.20 0.82 5.62
C PHE A 46 -6.88 0.42 4.32
N GLN A 47 -6.08 0.17 3.29
CA GLN A 47 -6.52 -0.42 2.04
C GLN A 47 -5.87 -1.79 1.88
N ARG A 48 -6.71 -2.83 1.94
CA ARG A 48 -6.30 -4.24 1.81
C ARG A 48 -6.65 -4.84 0.45
N HIS A 49 -7.70 -4.31 -0.18
CA HIS A 49 -8.31 -4.85 -1.38
C HIS A 49 -7.99 -4.00 -2.61
N ALA A 50 -7.95 -4.65 -3.78
CA ALA A 50 -7.91 -3.97 -5.05
C ALA A 50 -9.22 -3.19 -5.30
N PHE A 51 -9.13 -2.15 -6.12
CA PHE A 51 -10.25 -1.27 -6.46
C PHE A 51 -10.26 -0.96 -7.95
N THR A 52 -11.40 -0.51 -8.44
CA THR A 52 -11.58 -0.10 -9.84
C THR A 52 -10.63 1.04 -10.19
N GLY A 53 -9.76 0.83 -11.18
CA GLY A 53 -8.76 1.80 -11.62
C GLY A 53 -7.34 1.54 -11.09
N MET A 54 -7.12 0.47 -10.33
CA MET A 54 -5.77 0.04 -9.98
C MET A 54 -5.04 -0.52 -11.21
N PRO A 55 -3.76 -0.16 -11.45
CA PRO A 55 -3.00 -0.70 -12.57
C PRO A 55 -2.89 -2.22 -12.51
N SER A 56 -2.95 -2.89 -13.67
CA SER A 56 -2.78 -4.35 -13.77
C SER A 56 -1.40 -4.85 -13.37
N SER A 57 -0.41 -3.95 -13.20
CA SER A 57 0.92 -4.26 -12.70
C SER A 57 0.96 -4.50 -11.18
N VAL A 58 -0.10 -4.16 -10.45
CA VAL A 58 -0.18 -4.43 -9.00
C VAL A 58 -0.74 -5.84 -8.82
N ALA A 59 0.04 -6.72 -8.21
CA ALA A 59 -0.37 -8.10 -7.99
C ALA A 59 -1.45 -8.19 -6.90
N THR A 60 -2.32 -9.19 -7.05
CA THR A 60 -3.31 -9.55 -6.03
C THR A 60 -3.18 -11.01 -5.62
N PHE A 61 -3.69 -11.32 -4.43
CA PHE A 61 -3.71 -12.65 -3.83
C PHE A 61 -5.08 -12.93 -3.23
N GLU A 62 -5.69 -14.07 -3.57
CA GLU A 62 -6.97 -14.49 -2.99
C GLU A 62 -6.75 -15.14 -1.63
N ALA A 63 -7.44 -14.66 -0.61
CA ALA A 63 -7.39 -15.23 0.73
C ALA A 63 -8.77 -15.25 1.38
N THR A 64 -9.00 -16.25 2.23
CA THR A 64 -10.20 -16.34 3.05
C THR A 64 -10.02 -15.51 4.33
N ASN A 65 -10.95 -14.61 4.62
CA ASN A 65 -10.94 -13.84 5.85
C ASN A 65 -11.40 -14.69 7.05
N SER A 66 -11.37 -14.11 8.25
CA SER A 66 -11.85 -14.75 9.48
C SER A 66 -13.34 -15.12 9.48
N GLU A 67 -14.12 -14.57 8.54
CA GLU A 67 -15.56 -14.80 8.39
C GLU A 67 -15.86 -15.91 7.34
N GLY A 68 -14.82 -16.50 6.74
CA GLY A 68 -14.97 -17.55 5.73
C GLY A 68 -15.19 -17.03 4.30
N GLU A 69 -15.10 -15.72 4.07
CA GLU A 69 -15.28 -15.09 2.76
C GLU A 69 -13.95 -15.03 2.00
N SER A 70 -13.94 -15.46 0.73
CA SER A 70 -12.80 -15.24 -0.17
C SER A 70 -12.77 -13.77 -0.63
N LYS A 71 -11.63 -13.10 -0.43
CA LYS A 71 -11.40 -11.73 -0.89
C LYS A 71 -10.05 -11.60 -1.57
N SER A 72 -9.98 -10.67 -2.51
CA SER A 72 -8.75 -10.30 -3.19
C SER A 72 -7.95 -9.28 -2.36
N TYR A 73 -6.70 -9.59 -2.05
CA TYR A 73 -5.75 -8.76 -1.30
C TYR A 73 -4.62 -8.27 -2.19
N LEU A 74 -4.01 -7.14 -1.85
CA LEU A 74 -2.80 -6.64 -2.54
C LEU A 74 -1.58 -7.49 -2.17
N SER A 75 -0.65 -7.72 -3.11
CA SER A 75 0.58 -8.53 -2.96
C SER A 75 1.79 -7.84 -3.62
#